data_AF-A0A2G2VUF8-F1
#
_entry.id   AF-A0A2G2VUF8-F1
#
_cell.length_a   1.000
_cell.length_b   1.000
_cell.length_c   1.000
_cell.angle_alpha   90.00
_cell.angle_beta   90.00
_cell.angle_gamma   90.00
#
_symmetry.space_group_name_H-M   'P 1'
#
loop_
_entity.id
_entity.type
_entity.pdbx_description
1 polymer ?
#
loop_
_entity_poly.entity_id
_entity_poly.type
_entity_poly.pdbx_seq_one_letter_code
_entity_poly.pdbx_strand_id
1 'polypeptide(L)'
;MVGPSRPLIVLFGSSIVQLSNFLNGWGATLTTCYARKAQGNSTFSCHTFFGGNDSQDPDFPNSSNVPLDEYVENMRKIALHIKGLSKKTCLIMLSAPAINEELILKIYGDGMHLTVEGSKILFEKIQKVIKEANWEPTLDWDKMPIEYADIGTDMNLEMLIKETEDKPQKIILDA
;
A
#
# COMPACT_ATOMS: atom_id res chain seq x y z
N MET A 1 17.41 14.97 15.62
CA MET A 1 15.95 15.08 15.42
C MET A 1 15.48 13.80 14.75
N VAL A 2 14.56 13.05 15.34
CA VAL A 2 13.92 11.91 14.66
C VAL A 2 12.76 12.51 13.88
N GLY A 3 12.85 12.50 12.55
CA GLY A 3 11.77 12.99 11.68
C GLY A 3 10.48 12.16 11.87
N PRO A 4 9.33 12.67 11.39
CA PRO A 4 8.07 11.94 11.47
C PRO A 4 8.18 10.56 10.82
N SER A 5 7.65 9.54 11.49
CA SER A 5 7.71 8.14 11.04
C SER A 5 6.86 7.94 9.79
N ARG A 6 7.32 7.14 8.82
CA ARG A 6 6.44 6.73 7.70
C ARG A 6 5.40 5.72 8.19
N PRO A 7 4.18 5.73 7.62
CA PRO A 7 3.27 4.61 7.82
C PRO A 7 3.96 3.35 7.28
N LEU A 8 3.88 2.28 8.05
CA LEU A 8 4.28 0.96 7.59
C LEU A 8 3.04 0.28 7.01
N ILE A 9 3.18 -0.30 5.82
CA ILE A 9 2.12 -1.07 5.16
C ILE A 9 2.71 -2.43 4.87
N VAL A 10 2.07 -3.49 5.35
CA VAL A 10 2.59 -4.85 5.24
C VAL A 10 1.59 -5.72 4.51
N LEU A 11 1.83 -5.97 3.23
CA LEU A 11 0.97 -6.82 2.44
C LEU A 11 1.31 -8.29 2.67
N PHE A 12 0.33 -9.08 3.14
CA PHE A 12 0.43 -10.54 3.26
C PHE A 12 -0.50 -11.19 2.25
N GLY A 13 -0.13 -12.37 1.74
CA GLY A 13 -1.03 -13.17 0.90
C GLY A 13 -0.29 -14.07 -0.08
N SER A 14 -1.04 -14.51 -1.09
CA SER A 14 -0.61 -15.46 -2.12
C SER A 14 0.14 -14.78 -3.28
N SER A 15 0.26 -15.49 -4.40
CA SER A 15 0.82 -14.97 -5.65
C SER A 15 0.16 -13.66 -6.10
N ILE A 16 -1.13 -13.44 -5.87
CA ILE A 16 -1.81 -12.17 -6.21
C ILE A 16 -1.17 -10.98 -5.51
N VAL A 17 -0.78 -11.15 -4.24
CA VAL A 17 -0.10 -10.11 -3.45
C VAL A 17 1.36 -10.00 -3.87
N GLN A 18 2.05 -11.12 -4.06
CA GLN A 18 3.43 -11.13 -4.55
C GLN A 18 3.56 -10.40 -5.90
N LEU A 19 2.67 -10.70 -6.85
CA LEU A 19 2.69 -10.11 -8.18
C LEU A 19 2.21 -8.65 -8.19
N SER A 20 1.52 -8.20 -7.14
CA SER A 20 1.01 -6.82 -7.04
C SER A 20 2.09 -5.74 -7.02
N ASN A 21 3.34 -6.12 -6.75
CA ASN A 21 4.49 -5.22 -6.72
C ASN A 21 5.18 -5.04 -8.09
N PHE A 22 4.77 -5.80 -9.12
CA PHE A 22 5.23 -5.56 -10.48
C PHE A 22 4.61 -4.31 -11.09
N LEU A 23 5.14 -3.90 -12.25
CA LEU A 23 4.67 -2.72 -12.98
C LEU A 23 3.15 -2.79 -13.20
N ASN A 24 2.45 -1.71 -12.83
CA ASN A 24 0.98 -1.57 -12.87
C ASN A 24 0.18 -2.45 -11.89
N GLY A 25 0.85 -3.16 -10.98
CA GLY A 25 0.18 -3.88 -9.90
C GLY A 25 -0.35 -2.92 -8.81
N TRP A 26 -1.45 -3.31 -8.17
CA TRP A 26 -2.12 -2.48 -7.17
C TRP A 26 -1.24 -2.19 -5.94
N GLY A 27 -0.33 -3.11 -5.57
CA GLY A 27 0.63 -2.93 -4.48
C GLY A 27 1.72 -1.91 -4.81
N ALA A 28 2.21 -1.92 -6.05
CA ALA A 28 3.11 -0.89 -6.55
C ALA A 28 2.44 0.50 -6.56
N THR A 29 1.19 0.60 -7.05
CA THR A 29 0.42 1.85 -7.03
C THR A 29 0.18 2.35 -5.60
N LEU A 30 -0.18 1.45 -4.67
CA LEU A 30 -0.32 1.78 -3.25
C LEU A 30 0.98 2.36 -2.69
N THR A 31 2.11 1.70 -2.96
CA THR A 31 3.44 2.17 -2.54
C THR A 31 3.74 3.58 -3.06
N THR A 32 3.38 3.87 -4.31
CA THR A 32 3.53 5.22 -4.89
C THR A 32 2.70 6.26 -4.15
N CYS A 33 1.45 5.98 -3.78
CA CYS A 33 0.58 6.92 -3.06
C CYS A 33 1.11 7.29 -1.67
N TYR A 34 1.74 6.34 -0.98
CA TYR A 34 2.35 6.58 0.34
C TYR A 34 3.80 7.06 0.27
N ALA A 35 4.38 7.19 -0.93
CA ALA A 35 5.74 7.69 -1.10
C ALA A 35 5.84 9.11 -0.53
N ARG A 36 6.81 9.32 0.38
CA ARG A 36 7.03 10.58 1.11
C ARG A 36 5.82 11.04 1.94
N LYS A 37 4.91 10.14 2.30
CA LYS A 37 3.89 10.44 3.32
C LYS A 37 4.46 10.10 4.68
N ALA A 38 4.40 11.05 5.61
CA ALA A 38 4.88 10.85 6.98
C ALA A 38 3.75 11.11 7.96
N GLN A 39 3.72 10.38 9.06
CA GLN A 39 2.73 10.56 10.11
C GLN A 39 3.45 10.43 11.45
N GLY A 40 3.41 11.48 12.27
CA GLY A 40 4.13 11.49 13.54
C GLY A 40 3.90 10.23 14.38
N ASN A 41 5.00 9.65 14.90
CA ASN A 41 5.09 8.52 15.85
C ASN A 41 4.01 7.42 15.73
N SER A 42 3.62 7.05 14.52
CA SER A 42 2.55 6.07 14.31
C SER A 42 2.98 5.02 13.30
N THR A 43 3.37 3.86 13.81
CA THR A 43 3.51 2.64 13.01
C THR A 43 2.12 2.09 12.74
N PHE A 44 1.76 2.04 11.46
CA PHE A 44 0.57 1.38 10.96
C PHE A 44 0.95 0.04 10.37
N SER A 45 -0.02 -0.84 10.14
CA SER A 45 0.24 -2.05 9.38
C SER A 45 -1.06 -2.56 8.78
N CYS A 46 -1.32 -2.21 7.52
CA CYS A 46 -2.44 -2.74 6.76
C CYS A 46 -2.06 -4.11 6.18
N HIS A 47 -2.72 -5.16 6.67
CA HIS A 47 -2.50 -6.54 6.23
C HIS A 47 -3.63 -7.00 5.31
N THR A 48 -3.27 -7.45 4.11
CA THR A 48 -4.17 -8.06 3.14
C THR A 48 -4.24 -9.58 3.39
N PHE A 49 -5.33 -10.24 3.02
CA PHE A 49 -5.44 -11.71 3.08
C PHE A 49 -6.24 -12.19 1.87
N PHE A 50 -6.00 -13.41 1.40
CA PHE A 50 -6.81 -14.08 0.37
C PHE A 50 -6.87 -15.58 0.70
N GLY A 51 -8.07 -16.15 0.70
CA GLY A 51 -8.33 -17.58 0.93
C GLY A 51 -8.51 -18.41 -0.36
N GLY A 52 -8.01 -17.92 -1.50
CA GLY A 52 -8.18 -18.60 -2.79
C GLY A 52 -7.55 -19.99 -2.80
N ASN A 53 -6.34 -20.11 -2.24
CA ASN A 53 -5.63 -21.39 -2.16
C ASN A 53 -6.32 -22.36 -1.18
N ASP A 54 -6.83 -21.84 -0.07
CA ASP A 54 -7.55 -22.59 0.96
C ASP A 54 -8.83 -23.23 0.42
N SER A 55 -9.43 -22.64 -0.63
CA SER A 55 -10.63 -23.15 -1.29
C SER A 55 -10.37 -24.17 -2.41
N GLN A 56 -9.12 -24.57 -2.61
CA GLN A 56 -8.74 -25.56 -3.63
C GLN A 56 -9.45 -26.89 -3.38
N ASP A 57 -9.78 -27.64 -4.45
CA ASP A 57 -10.35 -28.98 -4.34
C ASP A 57 -9.45 -29.88 -3.47
N PRO A 58 -9.96 -30.48 -2.39
CA PRO A 58 -9.16 -31.33 -1.51
C PRO A 58 -8.57 -32.56 -2.22
N ASP A 59 -9.21 -33.04 -3.30
CA ASP A 59 -8.74 -34.21 -4.06
C ASP A 59 -7.66 -33.85 -5.09
N PHE A 60 -7.35 -32.56 -5.27
CA PHE A 60 -6.30 -32.12 -6.18
C PHE A 60 -4.90 -32.48 -5.65
N PRO A 61 -3.96 -32.97 -6.50
CA PRO A 61 -2.60 -33.28 -6.05
C PRO A 61 -1.90 -32.09 -5.39
N ASN A 62 -1.36 -32.29 -4.18
CA ASN A 62 -0.74 -31.23 -3.37
C ASN A 62 -1.70 -30.04 -3.08
N SER A 63 -2.98 -30.34 -2.87
CA SER A 63 -3.98 -29.33 -2.53
C SER A 63 -3.59 -28.52 -1.31
N SER A 64 -3.77 -27.20 -1.41
CA SER A 64 -3.66 -26.28 -0.27
C SER A 64 -5.00 -26.10 0.46
N ASN A 65 -5.97 -27.01 0.24
CA ASN A 65 -7.29 -26.95 0.85
C ASN A 65 -7.19 -26.83 2.37
N VAL A 66 -7.97 -25.89 2.92
CA VAL A 66 -8.22 -25.78 4.35
C VAL A 66 -9.73 -25.94 4.55
N PRO A 67 -10.20 -26.93 5.35
CA PRO A 67 -11.62 -27.09 5.67
C PRO A 67 -12.23 -25.80 6.20
N LEU A 68 -13.51 -25.53 5.88
CA LEU A 68 -14.14 -24.24 6.13
C LEU A 68 -14.12 -23.83 7.62
N ASP A 69 -14.36 -24.78 8.52
CA ASP A 69 -14.33 -24.55 9.97
C ASP A 69 -12.92 -24.16 10.44
N GLU A 70 -11.89 -24.84 9.95
CA GLU A 70 -10.49 -24.51 10.21
C GLU A 70 -10.12 -23.15 9.60
N TYR A 71 -10.52 -22.87 8.37
CA TYR A 71 -10.28 -21.60 7.70
C TYR A 71 -10.87 -20.43 8.50
N VAL A 72 -12.14 -20.53 8.92
CA VAL A 72 -12.81 -19.51 9.72
C VAL A 72 -12.05 -19.26 11.03
N GLU A 73 -11.62 -20.34 11.71
CA GLU A 73 -10.90 -20.23 12.97
C GLU A 73 -9.48 -19.66 12.78
N ASN A 74 -8.79 -20.03 11.71
CA ASN A 74 -7.48 -19.48 11.34
C ASN A 74 -7.57 -17.99 11.03
N MET A 75 -8.57 -17.58 10.26
CA MET A 75 -8.84 -16.17 9.95
C MET A 75 -9.15 -15.35 11.20
N ARG A 76 -9.94 -15.92 12.11
CA ARG A 76 -10.24 -15.29 13.40
C ARG A 76 -8.98 -15.10 14.24
N LYS A 77 -8.12 -16.13 14.34
CA LYS A 77 -6.84 -16.05 15.07
C LYS A 77 -5.91 -15.00 14.47
N ILE A 78 -5.74 -14.98 13.15
CA ILE A 78 -4.89 -14.01 12.43
C ILE A 78 -5.40 -12.59 12.67
N ALA A 79 -6.70 -12.33 12.46
CA ALA A 79 -7.29 -11.01 12.64
C ALA A 79 -7.13 -10.50 14.08
N LEU A 80 -7.39 -11.35 15.08
CA LEU A 80 -7.24 -11.01 16.49
C LEU A 80 -5.77 -10.75 16.87
N HIS A 81 -4.84 -11.57 16.37
CA HIS A 81 -3.42 -11.37 16.63
C HIS A 81 -2.95 -10.02 16.08
N ILE A 82 -3.25 -9.72 14.81
CA ILE A 82 -2.86 -8.47 14.15
C ILE A 82 -3.47 -7.26 14.87
N LYS A 83 -4.77 -7.31 15.19
CA LYS A 83 -5.43 -6.25 15.97
C LYS A 83 -4.83 -6.09 17.37
N GLY A 84 -4.33 -7.17 17.97
CA GLY A 84 -3.68 -7.17 19.27
C GLY A 84 -2.28 -6.52 19.29
N LEU A 85 -1.63 -6.35 18.13
CA LEU A 85 -0.28 -5.76 18.04
C LEU A 85 -0.23 -4.30 18.53
N SER A 86 -1.28 -3.52 18.26
CA SER A 86 -1.37 -2.10 18.66
C SER A 86 -2.78 -1.56 18.52
N LYS A 87 -3.13 -0.60 19.39
CA LYS A 87 -4.39 0.17 19.28
C LYS A 87 -4.50 0.97 17.98
N LYS A 88 -3.38 1.23 17.30
CA LYS A 88 -3.31 1.97 16.03
C LYS A 88 -3.33 1.04 14.80
N THR A 89 -3.43 -0.29 14.98
CA THR A 89 -3.41 -1.23 13.84
C THR A 89 -4.72 -1.20 13.05
N CYS A 90 -4.61 -0.80 11.79
CA CYS A 90 -5.69 -0.86 10.79
C CYS A 90 -5.59 -2.16 10.00
N LEU A 91 -6.68 -2.89 9.81
CA LEU A 91 -6.69 -4.19 9.13
C LEU A 91 -7.68 -4.15 7.97
N ILE A 92 -7.25 -4.53 6.77
CA ILE A 92 -8.09 -4.66 5.57
C ILE A 92 -7.99 -6.09 5.08
N MET A 93 -8.97 -6.91 5.44
CA MET A 93 -9.08 -8.24 4.85
C MET A 93 -9.75 -8.17 3.48
N LEU A 94 -9.13 -8.79 2.47
CA LEU A 94 -9.74 -8.98 1.17
C LEU A 94 -10.29 -10.40 1.09
N SER A 95 -11.41 -10.57 0.40
CA SER A 95 -11.92 -11.88 0.05
C SER A 95 -11.67 -12.14 -1.43
N ALA A 96 -11.64 -13.41 -1.83
CA ALA A 96 -11.80 -13.75 -3.25
C ALA A 96 -13.11 -13.10 -3.75
N PRO A 97 -13.11 -12.42 -4.90
CA PRO A 97 -14.35 -11.88 -5.43
C PRO A 97 -15.26 -13.00 -5.91
N ALA A 98 -16.55 -12.70 -6.00
CA ALA A 98 -17.50 -13.59 -6.65
C ALA A 98 -17.04 -13.85 -8.09
N ILE A 99 -17.05 -15.12 -8.48
CA ILE A 99 -16.67 -15.53 -9.83
C ILE A 99 -17.77 -15.08 -10.80
N ASN A 100 -17.38 -14.29 -11.79
CA ASN A 100 -18.17 -14.01 -12.97
C ASN A 100 -17.37 -14.54 -14.17
N GLU A 101 -17.89 -15.57 -14.83
CA GLU A 101 -17.20 -16.26 -15.93
C GLU A 101 -16.84 -15.33 -17.09
N GLU A 102 -17.71 -14.37 -17.42
CA GLU A 102 -17.46 -13.42 -18.51
C GLU A 102 -16.31 -12.44 -18.17
N LEU A 103 -16.19 -12.08 -16.89
CA LEU A 103 -15.21 -11.11 -16.42
C LEU A 103 -13.89 -11.74 -16.00
N ILE A 104 -13.84 -13.06 -15.78
CA ILE A 104 -12.67 -13.72 -15.19
C ILE A 104 -11.42 -13.50 -16.05
N LEU A 105 -11.49 -13.70 -17.37
CA LEU A 105 -10.32 -13.51 -18.24
C LEU A 105 -9.92 -12.04 -18.35
N LYS A 106 -10.89 -11.13 -18.33
CA LYS A 106 -10.64 -9.69 -18.43
C LYS A 106 -9.94 -9.16 -17.17
N ILE A 107 -10.37 -9.61 -16.00
CA ILE A 107 -9.87 -9.14 -14.70
C ILE A 107 -8.66 -9.96 -14.25
N TYR A 108 -8.64 -11.26 -14.51
CA TYR A 108 -7.67 -12.23 -14.02
C TYR A 108 -6.78 -12.87 -15.07
N GLY A 109 -6.74 -12.36 -16.31
CA GLY A 109 -5.70 -12.65 -17.32
C GLY A 109 -5.55 -14.13 -17.69
N ASP A 110 -4.84 -14.88 -16.85
CA ASP A 110 -4.67 -16.33 -16.88
C ASP A 110 -5.77 -17.11 -16.12
N GLY A 111 -6.80 -16.41 -15.64
CA GLY A 111 -7.89 -16.95 -14.83
C GLY A 111 -7.62 -16.93 -13.32
N MET A 112 -6.43 -16.53 -12.87
CA MET A 112 -6.07 -16.46 -11.44
C MET A 112 -5.39 -15.15 -11.01
N HIS A 113 -4.63 -14.50 -11.89
CA HIS A 113 -3.82 -13.32 -11.55
C HIS A 113 -4.34 -12.04 -12.19
N LEU A 114 -4.43 -10.98 -11.40
CA LEU A 114 -5.00 -9.71 -11.86
C LEU A 114 -4.26 -9.17 -13.10
N THR A 115 -5.03 -8.77 -14.11
CA THR A 115 -4.54 -7.92 -15.20
C THR A 115 -4.23 -6.50 -14.67
N VAL A 116 -3.69 -5.64 -15.54
CA VAL A 116 -3.53 -4.22 -15.23
C VAL A 116 -4.88 -3.57 -14.88
N GLU A 117 -5.94 -3.90 -15.63
CA GLU A 117 -7.29 -3.40 -15.36
C GLU A 117 -7.83 -3.95 -14.03
N GLY A 118 -7.66 -5.25 -13.77
CA GLY A 118 -8.05 -5.86 -12.50
C GLY A 118 -7.33 -5.24 -11.30
N SER A 119 -6.03 -4.97 -11.43
CA SER A 119 -5.23 -4.28 -10.42
C SER A 119 -5.74 -2.86 -10.16
N LYS A 120 -6.09 -2.12 -11.21
CA LYS A 120 -6.67 -0.77 -11.07
C LYS A 120 -8.00 -0.81 -10.30
N ILE A 121 -8.91 -1.73 -10.67
CA ILE A 121 -10.20 -1.88 -9.99
C ILE A 121 -10.00 -2.21 -8.50
N LEU A 122 -9.09 -3.14 -8.19
CA LEU A 122 -8.82 -3.50 -6.80
C LEU A 122 -8.21 -2.31 -6.03
N PHE A 123 -7.28 -1.58 -6.62
CA PHE A 123 -6.70 -0.38 -6.01
C PHE A 123 -7.79 0.66 -5.68
N GLU A 124 -8.70 0.95 -6.61
CA GLU A 124 -9.81 1.90 -6.39
C GLU A 124 -10.72 1.46 -5.23
N LYS A 125 -10.96 0.15 -5.07
CA LYS A 125 -11.72 -0.38 -3.94
C LYS A 125 -10.97 -0.22 -2.61
N ILE A 126 -9.67 -0.53 -2.60
CA ILE A 126 -8.82 -0.33 -1.40
C ILE A 126 -8.79 1.16 -1.02
N GLN A 127 -8.59 2.04 -2.00
CA GLN A 127 -8.61 3.49 -1.79
C GLN A 127 -9.93 3.93 -1.16
N LYS A 128 -11.06 3.46 -1.68
CA LYS A 128 -12.38 3.77 -1.14
C LYS A 128 -12.49 3.35 0.33
N VAL A 129 -12.10 2.11 0.66
CA VAL A 129 -12.12 1.61 2.05
C VAL A 129 -11.26 2.49 2.96
N ILE A 130 -10.04 2.82 2.54
CA ILE A 130 -9.12 3.67 3.30
C ILE A 130 -9.73 5.05 3.58
N LYS A 131 -10.36 5.66 2.56
CA LYS A 131 -10.97 6.99 2.67
C LYS A 131 -12.23 7.02 3.53
N GLU A 132 -13.00 5.93 3.56
CA GLU A 132 -14.26 5.82 4.32
C GLU A 132 -14.06 5.34 5.77
N ALA A 133 -12.95 4.67 6.07
CA ALA A 133 -12.76 4.01 7.36
C ALA A 133 -12.58 4.94 8.57
N ASN A 134 -12.41 6.26 8.35
CA ASN A 134 -12.26 7.28 9.40
C ASN A 134 -11.31 6.86 10.54
N TRP A 135 -10.21 6.18 10.19
CA TRP A 135 -9.23 5.71 11.17
C TRP A 135 -8.46 6.86 11.79
N GLU A 136 -8.10 6.69 13.07
CA GLU A 136 -7.22 7.60 13.78
C GLU A 136 -5.96 6.86 14.27
N PRO A 137 -4.77 7.26 13.79
CA PRO A 137 -4.52 8.30 12.79
C PRO A 137 -4.90 7.86 11.34
N THR A 138 -5.26 8.81 10.47
CA THR A 138 -5.81 8.50 9.11
C THR A 138 -4.81 7.83 8.17
N LEU A 139 -5.30 6.89 7.35
CA LEU A 139 -4.55 6.29 6.24
C LEU A 139 -4.85 6.95 4.89
N ASP A 140 -5.74 7.95 4.84
CA ASP A 140 -6.00 8.72 3.63
C ASP A 140 -4.77 9.56 3.26
N TRP A 141 -3.97 9.07 2.32
CA TRP A 141 -2.70 9.69 1.92
C TRP A 141 -2.86 11.12 1.40
N ASP A 142 -4.04 11.50 0.90
CA ASP A 142 -4.34 12.87 0.46
C ASP A 142 -4.34 13.83 1.66
N LYS A 143 -4.65 13.33 2.87
CA LYS A 143 -4.67 14.09 4.13
C LYS A 143 -3.38 13.95 4.94
N MET A 144 -2.45 13.09 4.51
CA MET A 144 -1.19 12.87 5.22
C MET A 144 -0.15 13.95 4.85
N PRO A 145 0.62 14.46 5.83
CA PRO A 145 1.67 15.42 5.55
C PRO A 145 2.80 14.79 4.73
N ILE A 146 3.46 15.65 3.95
CA ILE A 146 4.59 15.26 3.09
C ILE A 146 5.87 15.32 3.93
N GLU A 147 6.64 14.25 3.89
CA GLU A 147 7.98 14.20 4.49
C GLU A 147 8.86 15.27 3.85
N TYR A 148 9.47 16.12 4.68
CA TYR A 148 10.35 17.20 4.26
C TYR A 148 9.70 18.32 3.43
N ALA A 149 8.41 18.62 3.65
CA ALA A 149 7.74 19.74 3.00
C ALA A 149 8.53 21.07 3.14
N ASP A 150 9.24 21.26 4.26
CA ASP A 150 9.90 22.51 4.60
C ASP A 150 11.32 22.68 4.02
N ILE A 151 11.89 21.68 3.33
CA ILE A 151 13.26 21.79 2.76
C ILE A 151 13.35 22.90 1.70
N GLY A 152 12.24 23.24 1.04
CA GLY A 152 12.18 24.33 0.04
C GLY A 152 11.84 25.71 0.61
N THR A 153 11.40 25.80 1.88
CA THR A 153 11.01 27.06 2.53
C THR A 153 12.02 27.52 3.57
N ASP A 154 13.17 26.86 3.66
CA ASP A 154 14.23 27.28 4.56
C ASP A 154 14.71 28.66 4.10
N MET A 155 14.33 29.71 4.83
CA MET A 155 14.70 31.10 4.53
C MET A 155 16.22 31.24 4.36
N ASN A 156 17.02 30.34 4.95
CA ASN A 156 18.47 30.31 4.77
C ASN A 156 18.88 29.94 3.34
N LEU A 157 18.19 29.01 2.69
CA LEU A 157 18.43 28.65 1.29
C LEU A 157 17.99 29.76 0.34
N GLU A 158 16.85 30.41 0.60
CA GLU A 158 16.43 31.59 -0.19
C GLU A 158 17.39 32.77 -0.04
N MET A 159 17.91 33.01 1.18
CA MET A 159 18.95 34.03 1.42
C MET A 159 20.26 33.68 0.71
N LEU A 160 20.70 32.42 0.77
CA LEU A 160 21.90 31.95 0.08
C LEU A 160 21.77 32.09 -1.45
N ILE A 161 20.59 31.79 -2.01
CA ILE A 161 20.31 31.97 -3.44
C ILE A 161 20.36 33.46 -3.82
N LYS A 162 19.71 34.33 -3.05
CA LYS A 162 19.78 35.80 -3.27
C LYS A 162 21.21 36.33 -3.18
N GLU A 163 22.01 35.88 -2.21
CA GLU A 163 23.43 36.26 -2.08
C GLU A 163 24.28 35.81 -3.28
N THR A 164 23.89 34.73 -3.97
CA THR A 164 24.58 34.27 -5.18
C THR A 164 24.11 34.97 -6.45
N GLU A 165 22.85 35.41 -6.53
CA GLU A 165 22.31 36.16 -7.67
C GLU A 165 22.80 37.61 -7.70
N ASP A 166 23.00 38.25 -6.54
CA ASP A 166 23.47 39.64 -6.44
C ASP A 166 24.99 39.81 -6.69
N LYS A 167 25.75 38.71 -6.84
CA LYS A 167 27.18 38.78 -7.18
C LYS A 167 27.36 38.72 -8.70
N PRO A 168 27.87 39.78 -9.35
CA PRO A 168 28.15 39.73 -10.78
C PRO A 168 29.19 38.64 -11.07
N GLN A 169 28.80 37.64 -11.87
CA GLN A 169 29.72 36.62 -12.36
C GLN A 169 30.72 37.28 -13.29
N LYS A 170 31.94 37.52 -12.78
CA LYS A 170 33.07 37.96 -13.58
C LYS A 170 33.55 36.77 -14.41
N ILE A 171 32.94 36.57 -15.57
CA ILE A 171 33.43 35.61 -16.56
C ILE A 171 34.75 36.18 -17.08
N ILE A 172 35.86 35.63 -16.59
CA ILE A 172 37.19 35.89 -17.14
C ILE A 172 37.32 34.97 -18.36
N LEU A 173 37.11 35.52 -19.55
CA LEU A 173 37.55 34.93 -20.80
C LEU A 173 38.97 35.41 -21.05
N ASP A 174 39.96 34.61 -20.65
CA ASP A 174 41.35 34.82 -21.06
C ASP A 174 41.52 34.26 -22.48
N ALA A 175 41.87 35.13 -23.41
CA ALA A 175 42.28 34.83 -24.79
C ALA A 175 43.76 35.14 -24.98
#